data_AF-A0A1I3LCJ8-F1
#
_entry.id   AF-A0A1I3LCJ8-F1
#
_cell.length_a   1.000
_cell.length_b   1.000
_cell.length_c   1.000
_cell.angle_alpha   90.00
_cell.angle_beta   90.00
_cell.angle_gamma   90.00
#
_symmetry.space_group_name_H-M   'P 1'
#
loop_
_entity.id
_entity.type
_entity.pdbx_description
1 polymer ?
#
loop_
_entity_poly.entity_id
_entity_poly.type
_entity_poly.pdbx_seq_one_letter_code
_entity_poly.pdbx_strand_id
1 'polypeptide(L)' 'MIGGSLRVKPGAKTVISAVINRDLILAPGVAAELTGMVQRDVYLNGGTLTGKGLIGGKILKEGKS' A
#
# COMPACT_ATOMS: atom_id res chain seq x y z
N MET A 1 10.90 -7.97 4.72
CA MET A 1 10.90 -7.59 3.29
C MET A 1 9.87 -8.46 2.58
N ILE A 2 9.05 -7.87 1.70
CA ILE A 2 8.05 -8.56 0.88
C ILE A 2 8.55 -8.52 -0.57
N GLY A 3 8.92 -9.69 -1.12
CA GLY A 3 9.47 -9.79 -2.48
C GLY A 3 8.46 -9.56 -3.61
N GLY A 4 7.16 -9.55 -3.29
CA GLY A 4 6.05 -9.35 -4.22
C GLY A 4 5.25 -8.08 -3.96
N SER A 5 4.02 -8.06 -4.47
CA SER A 5 3.04 -7.03 -4.10
C SER A 5 2.34 -7.41 -2.79
N LEU A 6 2.02 -6.43 -1.96
CA LEU A 6 1.20 -6.63 -0.76
C LEU A 6 -0.25 -6.23 -1.08
N ARG A 7 -1.20 -7.13 -0.82
CA ARG A 7 -2.64 -6.87 -0.93
C ARG A 7 -3.27 -6.83 0.45
N VAL A 8 -3.91 -5.72 0.80
CA VAL A 8 -4.62 -5.55 2.08
C VAL A 8 -6.11 -5.67 1.84
N LYS A 9 -6.75 -6.64 2.51
CA LYS A 9 -8.18 -6.92 2.36
C LYS A 9 -9.06 -5.90 3.10
N PRO A 10 -10.33 -5.74 2.71
CA PRO A 10 -11.27 -4.85 3.40
C PRO A 10 -11.38 -5.14 4.90
N GLY A 11 -11.72 -4.12 5.70
CA GLY A 11 -11.91 -4.23 7.14
C GLY A 11 -10.63 -4.24 7.96
N ALA A 12 -9.46 -4.07 7.33
CA ALA A 12 -8.19 -3.99 8.01
C ALA A 12 -7.75 -2.54 8.25
N LYS A 13 -7.39 -2.21 9.49
CA LYS A 13 -6.49 -1.10 9.82
C LYS A 13 -5.09 -1.69 10.00
N THR A 14 -4.12 -1.25 9.21
CA THR A 14 -2.80 -1.89 9.20
C THR A 14 -1.66 -0.88 9.23
N VAL A 15 -0.57 -1.24 9.90
CA VAL A 15 0.69 -0.50 9.87
C VAL A 15 1.70 -1.34 9.10
N ILE A 16 2.28 -0.75 8.05
CA ILE A 16 3.19 -1.40 7.12
C ILE A 16 4.58 -0.79 7.31
N SER A 17 5.40 -1.47 8.10
CA SER A 17 6.80 -1.11 8.38
C SER A 17 7.80 -1.91 7.54
N ALA A 18 7.35 -2.50 6.43
CA ALA A 18 8.16 -3.37 5.58
C ALA A 18 8.59 -2.69 4.28
N VAL A 19 9.68 -3.19 3.70
CA VAL A 19 10.03 -2.93 2.29
C VAL A 19 9.24 -3.89 1.39
N ILE A 20 8.47 -3.34 0.46
CA ILE A 20 7.68 -4.02 -0.58
C ILE A 20 8.37 -3.79 -1.92
N ASN A 21 8.86 -4.86 -2.56
CA ASN A 21 9.63 -4.75 -3.80
C ASN A 21 8.78 -4.46 -5.05
N ARG A 22 7.46 -4.69 -4.99
CA ARG A 22 6.54 -4.33 -6.07
C ARG A 22 5.53 -3.29 -5.60
N ASP A 23 4.25 -3.65 -5.66
CA ASP A 23 3.14 -2.74 -5.47
C ASP A 23 2.50 -2.94 -4.09
N LEU A 24 1.96 -1.87 -3.51
CA LEU A 24 1.01 -1.96 -2.41
C LEU A 24 -0.40 -1.76 -2.98
N ILE A 25 -1.31 -2.69 -2.71
CA ILE A 25 -2.68 -2.66 -3.19
C ILE A 25 -3.60 -2.71 -1.98
N LEU A 26 -4.30 -1.61 -1.73
CA LEU A 26 -5.33 -1.52 -0.69
C LEU A 26 -6.69 -1.87 -1.32
N ALA A 27 -7.55 -2.52 -0.54
CA ALA A 27 -8.95 -2.70 -0.90
C ALA A 27 -9.79 -1.51 -0.39
N PRO A 28 -11.03 -1.34 -0.90
CA PRO A 28 -11.92 -0.27 -0.44
C PRO A 28 -12.12 -0.30 1.08
N GLY A 29 -12.09 0.87 1.72
CA GLY A 29 -12.31 1.03 3.16
C GLY A 29 -11.12 0.63 4.04
N VAL A 30 -9.97 0.24 3.47
CA VAL A 30 -8.74 -0.02 4.22
C VAL A 30 -8.12 1.31 4.67
N ALA A 31 -7.70 1.38 5.94
CA ALA A 31 -6.86 2.45 6.45
C ALA A 31 -5.46 1.89 6.75
N ALA A 32 -4.47 2.26 5.93
CA ALA A 32 -3.10 1.80 6.08
C ALA A 32 -2.16 2.96 6.46
N GLU A 33 -1.24 2.70 7.37
CA GLU A 33 -0.12 3.59 7.67
C GLU A 33 1.18 2.97 7.15
N LEU A 34 1.86 3.63 6.22
CA LEU A 34 3.14 3.19 5.69
C LEU A 34 4.28 3.95 6.36
N THR A 35 5.17 3.20 7.01
CA THR A 35 6.45 3.71 7.54
C THR A 35 7.65 3.06 6.84
N GLY A 36 7.42 1.97 6.09
CA GLY A 36 8.42 1.30 5.27
C GLY A 36 8.58 1.92 3.87
N MET A 37 8.85 1.08 2.87
CA MET A 37 9.08 1.50 1.49
C MET A 37 8.27 0.64 0.51
N VAL A 38 7.66 1.26 -0.48
CA VAL A 38 7.10 0.59 -1.67
C VAL A 38 7.97 0.96 -2.87
N GLN A 39 8.62 -0.01 -3.51
CA GLN A 39 9.54 0.26 -4.61
C GLN A 39 8.84 0.66 -5.92
N ARG A 40 7.59 0.22 -6.14
CA ARG A 40 6.77 0.61 -7.30
C ARG A 40 5.55 1.42 -6.86
N ASP A 41 4.36 1.04 -7.29
CA ASP A 41 3.16 1.86 -7.17
C ASP A 41 2.31 1.48 -5.95
N VAL A 42 1.54 2.45 -5.46
CA VAL A 42 0.49 2.24 -4.47
C VAL A 42 -0.87 2.41 -5.15
N TYR A 43 -1.75 1.42 -5.01
CA TYR A 43 -3.13 1.46 -5.46
C TYR A 43 -4.04 1.57 -4.25
N LEU A 44 -4.73 2.70 -4.11
CA LEU A 44 -5.60 2.96 -2.97
C LEU A 44 -6.93 2.22 -3.09
N ASN A 45 -7.52 2.17 -4.30
CA ASN A 45 -8.82 1.55 -4.59
C ASN A 45 -9.90 1.89 -3.55
N GLY A 46 -10.02 3.15 -3.17
CA GLY A 46 -10.98 3.60 -2.14
C GLY A 46 -10.56 3.33 -0.68
N GLY A 47 -9.32 2.90 -0.44
CA GLY A 47 -8.64 2.94 0.85
C GLY A 47 -7.88 4.24 1.06
N THR A 48 -7.38 4.43 2.27
CA THR A 48 -6.58 5.60 2.68
C THR A 48 -5.19 5.13 3.09
N LEU A 49 -4.16 5.77 2.53
CA LEU A 49 -2.77 5.58 2.95
C LEU A 49 -2.28 6.84 3.66
N THR A 50 -1.76 6.68 4.87
CA THR A 50 -1.07 7.72 5.64
C THR A 50 0.33 7.26 6.02
N GLY A 51 1.10 8.11 6.70
CA GLY A 51 2.44 7.80 7.19
C GLY A 51 3.55 8.51 6.45
N LYS A 52 4.80 8.18 6.81
CA LYS A 52 6.03 8.83 6.31
C LYS A 52 6.92 7.89 5.48
N GLY A 53 6.37 6.75 5.08
CA GLY A 53 7.09 5.79 4.26
C GLY A 53 7.37 6.31 2.85
N LEU A 54 8.34 5.67 2.20
CA LEU A 54 8.82 6.06 0.87
C LEU A 54 8.08 5.28 -0.21
N ILE A 55 7.73 5.96 -1.30
CA ILE A 55 7.08 5.35 -2.47
C ILE A 55 7.95 5.69 -3.68
N GLY A 56 8.53 4.66 -4.31
CA GLY A 56 9.41 4.81 -5.46
C GLY A 56 8.65 5.06 -6.78
N GLY A 57 7.39 4.62 -6.86
CA GLY A 57 6.50 4.86 -7.98
C GLY A 57 5.43 5.91 -7.68
N LYS A 58 4.21 5.68 -8.17
CA LYS A 58 3.08 6.61 -8.05
C LYS A 58 2.04 6.12 -7.05
N ILE A 59 1.33 7.07 -6.45
CA ILE A 59 0.07 6.79 -5.75
C ILE A 59 -1.08 6.94 -6.75
N LEU A 60 -1.82 5.86 -6.94
CA LEU A 60 -2.93 5.75 -7.87
C LEU A 60 -4.23 5.55 -7.07
N LYS A 61 -5.27 6.32 -7.40
CA LYS A 61 -6.57 6.25 -6.72
C LYS A 61 -7.31 4.94 -7.02
N GLU A 62 -7.17 4.43 -8.23
CA GLU A 62 -7.79 3.20 -8.71
C GLU A 62 -6.82 2.40 -9.57
N GLY A 63 -6.95 1.07 -9.56
CA GLY A 63 -6.17 0.17 -10.40
C GLY A 63 -6.32 -1.29 -9.96
N LYS A 64 -5.21 -2.06 -10.03
CA LYS A 64 -5.19 -3.52 -9.88
C LYS A 64 -6.06 -4.01 -8.71
N SER A 65 -7.03 -4.88 -9.00
CA SER A 65 -7.87 -5.60 -8.03
C SER A 65 -7.15 -6.84 -7.52
#